data_AF-A0A4Q6ABT4-F1
#
_entry.id   AF-A0A4Q6ABT4-F1
#
_cell.length_a   1.000
_cell.length_b   1.000
_cell.length_c   1.000
_cell.angle_alpha   90.00
_cell.angle_beta   90.00
_cell.angle_gamma   90.00
#
_symmetry.space_group_name_H-M   'P 1'
#
loop_
_entity.id
_entity.type
_entity.pdbx_description
1 polymer ?
#
loop_
_entity_poly.entity_id
_entity_poly.type
_entity_poly.pdbx_seq_one_letter_code
_entity_poly.pdbx_strand_id
1 'polypeptide(L)' 'QACPVLIDPLHIINQLKRYLALEESNQPAEWNGMYSNVENNFAPWKFSPDDRDKWTSELG' A
#
# COMPACT_ATOMS: atom_id res chain seq x y z
N GLN A 1 11.15 -0.72 22.19
CA GLN A 1 10.76 0.24 23.24
C GLN A 1 9.43 0.86 22.84
N ALA A 2 8.41 0.81 23.70
CA ALA A 2 7.11 1.41 23.41
C ALA A 2 7.15 2.95 23.57
N CYS A 3 6.20 3.65 22.95
CA CYS A 3 6.09 5.10 23.05
C CYS A 3 5.83 5.51 24.51
N PRO A 4 6.61 6.44 25.10
CA PRO A 4 6.53 6.78 26.53
C PRO A 4 5.25 7.53 26.93
N VAL A 5 4.45 7.98 25.97
CA VAL A 5 3.22 8.75 26.19
C VAL A 5 1.95 8.00 25.77
N LEU A 6 2.04 6.68 25.55
CA LEU A 6 0.91 5.78 25.25
C LEU A 6 0.05 6.17 24.02
N ILE A 7 0.57 7.00 23.12
CA ILE A 7 -0.04 7.25 21.82
C ILE A 7 0.39 6.16 20.82
N ASP A 8 -0.45 5.88 19.83
CA ASP A 8 -0.10 5.10 18.64
C ASP A 8 0.13 6.07 17.46
N PRO A 9 1.39 6.46 17.18
CA PRO A 9 1.68 7.41 16.12
C PRO A 9 1.29 6.88 14.73
N LEU A 10 1.42 5.57 14.50
CA LEU A 10 1.13 4.98 13.19
C LEU A 10 -0.37 5.03 12.90
N HIS A 11 -1.21 4.83 13.91
CA HIS A 11 -2.65 4.99 13.76
C HIS A 11 -3.03 6.39 13.29
N ILE A 12 -2.49 7.42 13.97
CA ILE A 12 -2.76 8.84 13.64
C ILE A 12 -2.29 9.16 12.21
N ILE A 13 -1.07 8.75 11.85
CA ILE A 13 -0.52 8.96 10.50
C ILE A 13 -1.40 8.30 9.43
N ASN A 14 -1.88 7.08 9.68
CA ASN A 14 -2.74 6.37 8.75
C ASN A 14 -4.12 7.02 8.61
N GLN A 15 -4.67 7.60 9.70
CA GLN A 15 -5.91 8.37 9.63
C GLN A 15 -5.74 9.62 8.74
N LEU A 16 -4.66 10.37 8.92
CA LEU A 16 -4.34 11.54 8.10
C LEU A 16 -4.21 11.15 6.61
N LYS A 17 -3.47 10.08 6.31
CA LYS A 17 -3.31 9.60 4.93
C LYS A 17 -4.63 9.19 4.28
N ARG A 18 -5.53 8.55 5.05
CA ARG A 18 -6.85 8.17 4.56
C ARG A 18 -7.71 9.39 4.25
N TYR A 19 -7.66 10.41 5.10
CA TYR A 19 -8.36 11.68 4.87
C TYR A 19 -7.87 12.36 3.58
N LEU A 20 -6.54 12.49 3.42
CA LEU A 20 -5.96 13.06 2.20
C LEU A 20 -6.40 12.30 0.94
N ALA A 21 -6.37 10.97 0.97
CA ALA A 21 -6.70 10.16 -0.21
C ALA A 21 -8.22 10.13 -0.52
N LEU A 22 -9.07 9.93 0.48
CA LEU A 22 -10.50 9.67 0.27
C LEU A 22 -11.36 10.94 0.27
N GLU A 23 -10.96 11.98 1.02
CA GLU A 23 -11.74 13.21 1.14
C GLU A 23 -11.13 14.33 0.28
N GLU A 24 -9.81 14.54 0.35
CA GLU A 24 -9.15 15.61 -0.41
C GLU A 24 -8.72 15.19 -1.82
N SER A 25 -8.86 13.91 -2.18
CA SER A 25 -8.33 13.34 -3.44
C SER A 25 -6.83 13.64 -3.66
N ASN A 26 -6.09 13.81 -2.57
CA ASN A 26 -4.69 14.22 -2.53
C ASN A 26 -3.80 13.00 -2.25
N GLN A 27 -3.44 12.30 -3.31
CA GLN A 27 -2.62 11.09 -3.25
C GLN A 27 -1.50 11.12 -4.31
N PRO A 28 -0.37 10.43 -4.07
CA PRO A 28 0.72 10.37 -5.04
C PRO A 28 0.28 9.80 -6.39
N ALA A 29 0.68 10.44 -7.48
CA ALA A 29 0.31 10.01 -8.83
C ALA A 29 0.86 8.61 -9.17
N GLU A 30 1.97 8.22 -8.54
CA GLU A 30 2.59 6.90 -8.66
C GLU A 30 1.66 5.78 -8.16
N TRP A 31 0.69 6.10 -7.30
CA TRP A 31 -0.26 5.12 -6.77
C TRP A 31 -1.42 4.85 -7.72
N ASN A 32 -1.61 5.65 -8.77
CA ASN A 32 -2.69 5.44 -9.75
C ASN A 32 -2.63 4.04 -10.37
N GLY A 33 -1.42 3.56 -10.69
CA GLY A 33 -1.24 2.20 -11.21
C GLY A 33 -1.63 1.13 -10.19
N MET A 34 -1.33 1.35 -8.91
CA MET A 34 -1.75 0.45 -7.84
C MET A 34 -3.28 0.41 -7.72
N TYR A 35 -3.96 1.57 -7.70
CA TYR A 35 -5.43 1.63 -7.61
C TYR A 35 -6.09 0.90 -8.77
N SER A 36 -5.68 1.16 -10.01
CA SER A 36 -6.20 0.45 -11.17
C SER A 36 -5.96 -1.06 -11.09
N ASN A 37 -4.82 -1.51 -10.59
CA ASN A 37 -4.58 -2.95 -10.42
C ASN A 37 -5.51 -3.56 -9.36
N VAL A 38 -5.72 -2.89 -8.22
CA VAL A 38 -6.62 -3.38 -7.16
C VAL A 38 -8.04 -3.52 -7.68
N GLU A 39 -8.54 -2.52 -8.41
CA GLU A 39 -9.91 -2.51 -8.94
C GLU A 39 -10.17 -3.57 -10.00
N ASN A 40 -9.18 -3.84 -10.87
CA ASN A 40 -9.37 -4.74 -12.01
C ASN A 40 -8.88 -6.18 -11.74
N ASN A 41 -7.86 -6.35 -10.88
CA ASN A 41 -7.17 -7.63 -10.67
C ASN A 41 -7.24 -8.14 -9.23
N PHE A 42 -7.90 -7.40 -8.31
CA PHE A 42 -7.95 -7.70 -6.88
C PHE A 42 -6.58 -7.80 -6.21
N ALA A 43 -5.56 -7.18 -6.80
CA ALA A 43 -4.19 -7.17 -6.31
C ALA A 43 -3.50 -5.86 -6.69
N PRO A 44 -2.64 -5.29 -5.83
CA PRO A 44 -1.94 -4.03 -6.15
C PRO A 44 -0.80 -4.22 -7.16
N TRP A 45 -0.31 -5.45 -7.30
CA TRP A 45 0.72 -5.82 -8.29
C TRP A 45 0.08 -6.21 -9.62
N LYS A 46 0.76 -5.86 -10.72
CA LYS A 46 0.34 -6.20 -12.08
C LYS A 46 0.66 -7.66 -12.48
N PHE A 47 1.55 -8.32 -11.75
CA PHE A 47 2.01 -9.67 -12.05
C PHE A 47 1.00 -10.73 -11.62
N SER A 48 0.93 -11.84 -12.36
CA SER A 48 0.21 -13.03 -11.89
C SER A 48 0.86 -13.58 -10.61
N PRO A 49 0.14 -14.34 -9.77
CA PRO A 49 0.74 -15.00 -8.61
C PRO A 49 1.98 -15.83 -8.96
N ASP A 50 1.91 -16.61 -10.05
CA ASP A 50 3.02 -17.44 -10.52
C ASP A 50 4.24 -16.61 -10.96
N ASP A 51 4.01 -15.45 -11.58
CA ASP A 51 5.09 -14.55 -11.98
C ASP A 51 5.71 -13.82 -10.77
N ARG A 52 4.92 -13.56 -9.72
CA ARG A 52 5.38 -12.86 -8.52
C ARG A 52 6.44 -13.66 -7.76
N ASP A 53 6.36 -14.98 -7.77
CA ASP A 53 7.28 -15.83 -7.01
C ASP A 53 8.54 -16.22 -7.80
N LYS A 54 8.63 -15.85 -9.10
CA LYS A 54 9.78 -16.20 -9.96
C LYS A 54 11.13 -15.77 -9.39
N TRP A 55 11.21 -14.63 -8.68
CA TRP A 55 12.45 -14.17 -8.05
C TRP A 55 13.01 -15.18 -7.03
N THR A 56 12.15 -15.99 -6.41
CA THR A 56 12.58 -17.04 -5.47
C THR A 56 13.24 -18.22 -6.18
N SER A 57 12.81 -18.54 -7.39
CA SER A 57 13.34 -19.63 -8.22
C SER A 57 14.70 -19.31 -8.83
N GLU A 58 15.00 -18.02 -9.04
CA GLU A 58 16.28 -17.55 -9.61
C GLU A 58 17.42 -17.51 -8.58
N LEU A 59 17.10 -17.63 -7.29
CA LEU A 59 18.07 -17.63 -6.18
C LEU A 59 18.46 -19.06 -5.71
N GLY A 60 18.01 -20.09 -6.42
CA GLY A 60 18.25 -21.51 -6.11
C GLY A 60 19.50 -22.08 -6.77
#